data_AF-A0AA42ZUJ6-F1
#
_entry.id   AF-A0AA42ZUJ6-F1
#
_cell.length_a   1.000
_cell.length_b   1.000
_cell.length_c   1.000
_cell.angle_alpha   90.00
_cell.angle_beta   90.00
_cell.angle_gamma   90.00
#
_symmetry.space_group_name_H-M   'P 1'
#
loop_
_entity.id
_entity.type
_entity.pdbx_description
1 polymer ?
#
loop_
_entity_poly.entity_id
_entity_poly.type
_entity_poly.pdbx_seq_one_letter_code
_entity_poly.pdbx_strand_id
1 'polypeptide(L)'
;MILSATLLCVFSGFAAARESGGAAETTGAAAQGPDIRLVVRTGNPRETLQSWLEHTRQAENLAKRSIEEPTHANLFQSRYNTRRLLAHLDLSQAPAAVRNEAGIRATYALQDILLRVKLPPMEEVPDWGSFDDSAPGKWRLPGTPIIIARMEEGPRAGEYLISASSVADAPDFYRRISHLPVQRSSLFDSWTEAAPQLTGPLIPAALVAVLPDFVKKTSLGTPIWKILLSVVALGLVVIVFVLLQRWIDRRPPGPPLRTMIRRMLTPLVGIALAWMLHLFLQLELNTSGAFSRLSDSTLSAVTYVALAWLSWLAILAAFEWTILSPNIPEQSLNANLLRLCARLIGLLSFLTVLAMGAHSLGIPVLGVVAGLGFGGLAIALAIRPTLENLMGGLILYHGQTSAGWRLLQFR
;
A
#
# COMPACT_ATOMS: atom_id res chain seq x y z
N MET A 1 1.58 0.91 2.13
CA MET A 1 1.14 2.33 1.93
C MET A 1 -0.30 2.43 1.46
N ILE A 2 -0.74 1.65 0.45
CA ILE A 2 -2.13 1.71 -0.05
C ILE A 2 -3.13 1.30 1.05
N LEU A 3 -2.93 0.18 1.74
CA LEU A 3 -3.84 -0.27 2.81
C LEU A 3 -4.02 0.75 3.95
N SER A 4 -2.93 1.40 4.37
CA SER A 4 -2.96 2.45 5.41
C SER A 4 -3.66 3.72 4.94
N ALA A 5 -3.47 4.14 3.68
CA ALA A 5 -4.14 5.30 3.10
C ALA A 5 -5.62 5.02 2.85
N THR A 6 -5.98 3.82 2.40
CA THR A 6 -7.38 3.45 2.12
C THR A 6 -8.19 3.29 3.40
N LEU A 7 -7.62 2.70 4.47
CA LEU A 7 -8.28 2.68 5.79
C LEU A 7 -8.43 4.08 6.38
N LEU A 8 -7.45 4.98 6.20
CA LEU A 8 -7.59 6.38 6.63
C LEU A 8 -8.69 7.11 5.85
N CYS A 9 -8.78 6.92 4.52
CA CYS A 9 -9.79 7.54 3.66
C CYS A 9 -11.22 7.04 3.93
N VAL A 10 -11.40 5.76 4.25
CA VAL A 10 -12.71 5.19 4.58
C VAL A 10 -13.21 5.70 5.95
N PHE A 11 -12.31 5.96 6.90
CA PHE A 11 -12.67 6.55 8.20
C PHE A 11 -12.78 8.08 8.17
N SER A 12 -11.98 8.80 7.37
CA SER A 12 -12.05 10.27 7.28
C SER A 12 -13.27 10.77 6.50
N GLY A 13 -13.83 9.95 5.60
CA GLY A 13 -15.09 10.24 4.91
C GLY A 13 -16.32 10.39 5.82
N PHE A 14 -16.24 9.95 7.08
CA PHE A 14 -17.31 10.11 8.08
C PHE A 14 -17.09 11.26 9.07
N ALA A 15 -15.87 11.83 9.13
CA ALA A 15 -15.52 12.92 10.05
C ALA A 15 -15.56 14.32 9.39
N ALA A 16 -15.54 14.39 8.07
CA ALA A 16 -15.46 15.66 7.31
C ALA A 16 -16.76 16.50 7.31
N ALA A 17 -17.80 16.11 8.06
CA ALA A 17 -19.07 16.83 8.14
C ALA A 17 -19.27 17.64 9.43
N ARG A 18 -18.28 17.77 10.33
CA ARG A 18 -18.54 18.42 11.63
C ARG A 18 -17.52 19.40 12.22
N GLU A 19 -16.38 19.69 11.60
CA GLU A 19 -15.46 20.67 12.22
C GLU A 19 -14.95 21.70 11.21
N SER A 20 -15.80 22.69 10.94
CA SER A 20 -15.38 24.03 10.58
C SER A 20 -15.22 24.86 11.86
N GLY A 21 -13.98 25.27 12.16
CA GLY A 21 -13.70 26.34 13.12
C GLY A 21 -12.79 25.93 14.27
N GLY A 22 -11.58 26.50 14.29
CA GLY A 22 -10.69 26.43 15.47
C GLY A 22 -9.22 26.52 15.11
N ALA A 23 -8.74 27.72 14.82
CA ALA A 23 -7.32 28.01 14.85
C ALA A 23 -6.80 27.84 16.28
N ALA A 24 -5.76 27.04 16.48
CA ALA A 24 -5.01 26.99 17.72
C ALA A 24 -3.52 26.92 17.39
N GLU A 25 -2.82 27.99 17.75
CA GLU A 25 -1.36 28.10 17.80
C GLU A 25 -0.78 27.01 18.71
N THR A 26 0.22 26.29 18.22
CA THR A 26 1.13 25.51 19.06
C THR A 26 2.56 26.01 18.84
N THR A 27 3.02 26.81 19.79
CA THR A 27 4.39 27.25 19.96
C THR A 27 5.27 26.10 20.47
N GLY A 28 6.46 25.94 19.89
CA GLY A 28 7.62 25.44 20.64
C GLY A 28 8.01 23.96 20.47
N ALA A 29 8.42 23.57 19.26
CA ALA A 29 9.52 22.62 19.10
C ALA A 29 10.30 23.04 17.86
N ALA A 30 11.55 23.50 18.05
CA ALA A 30 12.42 23.90 16.96
C ALA A 30 12.67 22.70 16.04
N ALA A 31 11.86 22.60 14.98
CA ALA A 31 12.17 21.78 13.82
C ALA A 31 13.48 22.30 13.26
N GLN A 32 14.54 21.51 13.42
CA GLN A 32 15.75 21.67 12.62
C GLN A 32 15.30 21.81 11.15
N GLY A 33 15.57 22.96 10.54
CA GLY A 33 15.27 23.17 9.12
C GLY A 33 15.87 22.05 8.27
N PRO A 34 15.37 21.83 7.04
CA PRO A 34 15.92 20.80 6.16
C PRO A 34 17.43 21.04 6.01
N ASP A 35 18.23 20.09 6.47
CA ASP A 35 19.69 20.15 6.37
C ASP A 35 20.09 20.25 4.89
N ILE A 36 20.60 21.42 4.50
CA ILE A 36 20.88 21.84 3.12
C ILE A 36 21.92 20.92 2.45
N ARG A 37 22.67 20.13 3.22
CA ARG A 37 23.63 19.12 2.73
C ARG A 37 22.98 17.84 2.19
N LEU A 38 21.65 17.69 2.34
CA LEU A 38 20.91 16.46 2.01
C LEU A 38 20.16 16.50 0.66
N VAL A 39 20.53 17.42 -0.22
CA VAL A 39 20.02 17.50 -1.59
C VAL A 39 20.72 16.43 -2.43
N VAL A 40 19.94 15.67 -3.21
CA VAL A 40 20.48 14.73 -4.20
C VAL A 40 21.11 15.54 -5.32
N ARG A 41 22.43 15.44 -5.46
CA ARG A 41 23.20 16.19 -6.46
C ARG A 41 23.45 15.29 -7.67
N THR A 42 22.87 15.64 -8.80
CA THR A 42 22.89 14.89 -10.06
C THR A 42 23.26 15.80 -11.24
N GLY A 43 23.90 16.95 -11.00
CA GLY A 43 24.21 17.93 -12.03
C GLY A 43 25.24 17.43 -13.05
N ASN A 44 26.16 16.57 -12.61
CA ASN A 44 27.20 15.96 -13.44
C ASN A 44 27.65 14.58 -12.88
N PRO A 45 28.46 13.79 -13.61
CA PRO A 45 28.89 12.47 -13.14
C PRO A 45 29.65 12.48 -11.81
N ARG A 46 30.53 13.47 -11.59
CA ARG A 46 31.31 13.63 -10.36
C ARG A 46 30.41 13.91 -9.16
N GLU A 47 29.52 14.89 -9.27
CA GLU A 47 28.54 15.23 -8.22
C GLU A 47 27.63 14.05 -7.90
N THR A 48 27.16 13.34 -8.93
CA THR A 48 26.30 12.14 -8.77
C THR A 48 26.99 11.06 -7.96
N LEU A 49 28.24 10.75 -8.30
CA LEU A 49 29.02 9.73 -7.58
C LEU A 49 29.34 10.18 -6.15
N GLN A 50 29.73 11.44 -5.94
CA GLN A 50 30.00 11.98 -4.60
C GLN A 50 28.75 11.97 -3.72
N SER A 51 27.62 12.43 -4.26
CA SER A 51 26.34 12.45 -3.55
C SER A 51 25.87 11.04 -3.21
N TRP A 52 26.04 10.07 -4.12
CA TRP A 52 25.77 8.67 -3.82
C TRP A 52 26.62 8.18 -2.65
N LEU A 53 27.94 8.38 -2.68
CA LEU A 53 28.85 7.94 -1.62
C LEU A 53 28.51 8.56 -0.26
N GLU A 54 28.18 9.86 -0.24
CA GLU A 54 27.73 10.56 0.97
C GLU A 54 26.42 9.96 1.52
N HIS A 55 25.43 9.74 0.66
CA HIS A 55 24.16 9.14 1.05
C HIS A 55 24.29 7.67 1.48
N THR A 56 25.23 6.90 0.92
CA THR A 56 25.53 5.54 1.40
C THR A 56 26.13 5.57 2.81
N ARG A 57 27.06 6.48 3.10
CA ARG A 57 27.62 6.64 4.45
C ARG A 57 26.55 7.06 5.46
N GLN A 58 25.65 7.96 5.06
CA GLN A 58 24.51 8.33 5.90
C GLN A 58 23.56 7.15 6.15
N ALA A 59 23.24 6.38 5.11
CA ALA A 59 22.40 5.18 5.24
C ALA A 59 23.04 4.16 6.19
N GLU A 60 24.35 3.98 6.10
CA GLU A 60 25.11 3.11 6.99
C GLU A 60 25.04 3.58 8.45
N ASN A 61 25.25 4.86 8.72
CA ASN A 61 25.15 5.42 10.07
C ASN A 61 23.73 5.26 10.66
N LEU A 62 22.69 5.45 9.84
CA LEU A 62 21.30 5.26 10.26
C LEU A 62 20.98 3.78 10.50
N ALA A 63 21.50 2.88 9.67
CA ALA A 63 21.37 1.44 9.88
C ALA A 63 22.07 1.01 11.17
N LYS A 64 23.29 1.48 11.41
CA LYS A 64 24.02 1.24 12.66
C LYS A 64 23.23 1.72 13.87
N ARG A 65 22.75 2.96 13.86
CA ARG A 65 21.89 3.49 14.94
C ARG A 65 20.63 2.65 15.15
N SER A 66 20.01 2.15 14.08
CA SER A 66 18.81 1.31 14.22
C SER A 66 19.07 -0.07 14.83
N ILE A 67 20.31 -0.57 14.74
CA ILE A 67 20.73 -1.84 15.34
C ILE A 67 21.12 -1.63 16.81
N GLU A 68 21.87 -0.56 17.10
CA GLU A 68 22.30 -0.22 18.47
C GLU A 68 21.13 0.23 19.34
N GLU A 69 20.19 0.98 18.75
CA GLU A 69 18.99 1.49 19.40
C GLU A 69 17.74 1.05 18.61
N PRO A 70 17.24 -0.18 18.85
CA PRO A 70 16.13 -0.77 18.10
C PRO A 70 14.80 -0.10 18.48
N THR A 71 14.56 1.09 17.93
CA THR A 71 13.30 1.82 18.05
C THR A 71 12.63 1.93 16.69
N HIS A 72 11.30 2.00 16.68
CA HIS A 72 10.55 2.23 15.44
C HIS A 72 10.94 3.54 14.75
N ALA A 73 11.32 4.58 15.51
CA ALA A 73 11.76 5.86 14.97
C ALA A 73 13.09 5.73 14.21
N ASN A 74 14.10 5.07 14.79
CA ASN A 74 15.40 4.87 14.15
C ASN A 74 15.29 3.99 12.90
N LEU A 75 14.48 2.92 12.97
CA LEU A 75 14.19 2.06 11.82
C LEU A 75 13.47 2.81 10.71
N PHE A 76 12.49 3.64 11.05
CA PHE A 76 11.79 4.48 10.08
C PHE A 76 12.76 5.45 9.39
N GLN A 77 13.65 6.11 10.14
CA GLN A 77 14.66 7.00 9.57
C GLN A 77 15.60 6.25 8.61
N SER A 78 16.10 5.09 9.01
CA SER A 78 16.97 4.25 8.17
C SER A 78 16.27 3.84 6.87
N ARG A 79 15.03 3.35 6.95
CA ARG A 79 14.24 2.97 5.77
C ARG A 79 13.92 4.16 4.87
N TYR A 80 13.50 5.28 5.45
CA TYR A 80 13.12 6.48 4.71
C TYR A 80 14.31 7.06 3.91
N ASN A 81 15.52 7.00 4.47
CA ASN A 81 16.74 7.48 3.80
C ASN A 81 17.02 6.74 2.47
N THR A 82 16.52 5.51 2.30
CA THR A 82 16.66 4.76 1.05
C THR A 82 16.11 5.51 -0.16
N ARG A 83 15.08 6.36 0.02
CA ARG A 83 14.52 7.18 -1.08
C ARG A 83 15.57 8.10 -1.72
N ARG A 84 16.55 8.59 -0.94
CA ARG A 84 17.64 9.42 -1.45
C ARG A 84 18.58 8.63 -2.35
N LEU A 85 18.93 7.42 -1.95
CA LEU A 85 19.72 6.51 -2.78
C LEU A 85 18.98 6.21 -4.09
N LEU A 86 17.70 5.84 -4.01
CA LEU A 86 16.88 5.57 -5.19
C LEU A 86 16.80 6.74 -6.17
N ALA A 87 16.89 7.99 -5.69
CA ALA A 87 16.89 9.16 -6.55
C ALA A 87 18.13 9.25 -7.46
N HIS A 88 19.24 8.57 -7.18
CA HIS A 88 20.41 8.55 -8.08
C HIS A 88 20.26 7.52 -9.19
N LEU A 89 19.20 6.71 -9.17
CA LEU A 89 18.98 5.63 -10.12
C LEU A 89 17.98 6.05 -11.19
N ASP A 90 18.28 5.72 -12.44
CA ASP A 90 17.29 5.72 -13.50
C ASP A 90 16.44 4.44 -13.41
N LEU A 91 15.24 4.60 -12.85
CA LEU A 91 14.25 3.54 -12.70
C LEU A 91 13.17 3.57 -13.79
N SER A 92 13.35 4.38 -14.85
CA SER A 92 12.33 4.61 -15.88
C SER A 92 11.91 3.33 -16.59
N GLN A 93 12.86 2.44 -16.87
CA GLN A 93 12.67 1.16 -17.56
C GLN A 93 12.13 0.05 -16.66
N ALA A 94 12.10 0.24 -15.33
CA ALA A 94 11.57 -0.78 -14.42
C ALA A 94 10.03 -0.74 -14.40
N PRO A 95 9.33 -1.90 -14.49
CA PRO A 95 7.86 -1.94 -14.43
C PRO A 95 7.35 -1.29 -13.14
N ALA A 96 6.30 -0.47 -13.24
CA ALA A 96 5.79 0.35 -12.12
C ALA A 96 5.52 -0.49 -10.84
N ALA A 97 4.99 -1.70 -11.00
CA ALA A 97 4.66 -2.60 -9.88
C ALA A 97 5.88 -3.09 -9.07
N VAL A 98 7.08 -3.14 -9.66
CA VAL A 98 8.30 -3.64 -9.00
C VAL A 98 9.44 -2.62 -8.97
N ARG A 99 9.17 -1.39 -9.42
CA ARG A 99 10.17 -0.32 -9.59
C ARG A 99 10.97 -0.05 -8.31
N ASN A 100 10.28 0.11 -7.19
CA ASN A 100 10.92 0.37 -5.90
C ASN A 100 11.79 -0.80 -5.44
N GLU A 101 11.32 -2.04 -5.62
CA GLU A 101 12.08 -3.24 -5.27
C GLU A 101 13.32 -3.42 -6.16
N ALA A 102 13.18 -3.20 -7.47
CA ALA A 102 14.29 -3.24 -8.40
C ALA A 102 15.36 -2.20 -8.01
N GLY A 103 14.94 -0.98 -7.66
CA GLY A 103 15.83 0.06 -7.17
C GLY A 103 16.55 -0.33 -5.88
N ILE A 104 15.84 -0.84 -4.87
CA ILE A 104 16.45 -1.26 -3.59
C ILE A 104 17.48 -2.38 -3.81
N ARG A 105 17.15 -3.36 -4.65
CA ARG A 105 18.05 -4.47 -4.99
C ARG A 105 19.31 -3.96 -5.70
N ALA A 106 19.14 -3.04 -6.65
CA ALA A 106 20.26 -2.40 -7.33
C ALA A 106 21.10 -1.57 -6.34
N THR A 107 20.48 -0.85 -5.41
CA THR A 107 21.19 -0.09 -4.37
C THR A 107 22.10 -0.98 -3.52
N TYR A 108 21.63 -2.12 -3.03
CA TYR A 108 22.47 -3.04 -2.25
C TYR A 108 23.61 -3.62 -3.09
N ALA A 109 23.32 -4.05 -4.32
CA ALA A 109 24.35 -4.56 -5.23
C ALA A 109 25.41 -3.49 -5.55
N LEU A 110 24.98 -2.25 -5.82
CA LEU A 110 25.87 -1.11 -6.08
C LEU A 110 26.75 -0.81 -4.86
N GLN A 111 26.19 -0.82 -3.65
CA GLN A 111 27.00 -0.66 -2.43
C GLN A 111 28.08 -1.75 -2.35
N ASP A 112 27.71 -3.01 -2.54
CA ASP A 112 28.66 -4.12 -2.46
C ASP A 112 29.74 -4.10 -3.55
N ILE A 113 29.40 -3.63 -4.75
CA ILE A 113 30.35 -3.40 -5.85
C ILE A 113 31.35 -2.31 -5.44
N LEU A 114 30.87 -1.17 -4.93
CA LEU A 114 31.73 -0.03 -4.55
C LEU A 114 32.59 -0.31 -3.31
N LEU A 115 32.27 -1.34 -2.53
CA LEU A 115 33.13 -1.85 -1.44
C LEU A 115 34.28 -2.71 -1.96
N ARG A 116 34.17 -3.31 -3.15
CA ARG A 116 35.13 -4.28 -3.70
C ARG A 116 35.94 -3.76 -4.88
N VAL A 117 35.54 -2.64 -5.49
CA VAL A 117 36.21 -2.03 -6.64
C VAL A 117 36.98 -0.78 -6.21
N LYS A 118 38.17 -0.59 -6.79
CA LYS A 118 38.96 0.62 -6.63
C LYS A 118 38.30 1.77 -7.38
N LEU A 119 37.81 2.79 -6.67
CA LEU A 119 37.30 4.01 -7.31
C LEU A 119 38.45 4.88 -7.83
N PRO A 120 38.25 5.57 -8.97
CA PRO A 120 39.17 6.60 -9.42
C PRO A 120 39.17 7.78 -8.42
N PRO A 121 40.27 8.56 -8.38
CA PRO A 121 40.28 9.90 -7.80
C PRO A 121 39.12 10.75 -8.34
N MET A 122 38.52 11.61 -7.51
CA MET A 122 37.34 12.40 -7.92
C MET A 122 37.67 13.39 -9.05
N GLU A 123 38.93 13.79 -9.14
CA GLU A 123 39.49 14.65 -10.18
C GLU A 123 39.41 13.99 -11.57
N GLU A 124 39.51 12.66 -11.64
CA GLU A 124 39.39 11.88 -12.88
C GLU A 124 37.93 11.62 -13.29
N VAL A 125 36.99 11.83 -12.38
CA VAL A 125 35.56 11.70 -12.68
C VAL A 125 35.08 12.95 -13.43
N PRO A 126 34.36 12.81 -14.56
CA PRO A 126 33.96 13.96 -15.35
C PRO A 126 33.01 14.91 -14.64
N ASP A 127 33.21 16.22 -14.88
CA ASP A 127 32.45 17.33 -14.31
C ASP A 127 31.65 18.07 -15.41
N TRP A 128 31.13 17.29 -16.36
CA TRP A 128 30.41 17.83 -17.51
C TRP A 128 29.15 18.54 -17.03
N GLY A 129 28.96 19.80 -17.44
CA GLY A 129 27.73 20.52 -17.13
C GLY A 129 26.49 19.81 -17.68
N SER A 130 25.34 20.01 -17.02
CA SER A 130 24.05 19.43 -17.45
C SER A 130 23.67 19.80 -18.89
N PHE A 131 24.17 20.94 -19.38
CA PHE A 131 23.92 21.49 -20.71
C PHE A 131 25.17 21.57 -21.60
N ASP A 132 26.21 20.79 -21.27
CA ASP A 132 27.39 20.68 -22.13
C ASP A 132 27.14 19.68 -23.26
N ASP A 133 26.70 20.17 -24.42
CA ASP A 133 26.43 19.33 -25.60
C ASP A 133 27.69 18.73 -26.24
N SER A 134 28.88 19.20 -25.85
CA SER A 134 30.14 18.59 -26.28
C SER A 134 30.50 17.33 -25.49
N ALA A 135 29.85 17.12 -24.33
CA ALA A 135 30.10 15.98 -23.48
C ALA A 135 29.50 14.68 -24.08
N PRO A 136 30.14 13.51 -23.89
CA PRO A 136 29.61 12.23 -24.35
C PRO A 136 28.26 11.81 -23.73
N GLY A 137 27.74 12.55 -22.75
CA GLY A 137 26.49 12.28 -22.05
C GLY A 137 26.48 11.01 -21.17
N LYS A 138 27.56 10.22 -21.18
CA LYS A 138 27.69 8.98 -20.41
C LYS A 138 29.12 8.74 -19.97
N TRP A 139 29.29 8.33 -18.72
CA TRP A 139 30.56 7.95 -18.14
C TRP A 139 30.46 6.59 -17.49
N ARG A 140 31.39 5.69 -17.83
CA ARG A 140 31.48 4.36 -17.23
C ARG A 140 32.49 4.40 -16.08
N LEU A 141 32.07 3.94 -14.91
CA LEU A 141 32.95 3.75 -13.77
C LEU A 141 34.02 2.69 -14.12
N PRO A 142 35.33 3.04 -14.08
CA PRO A 142 36.40 2.15 -14.49
C PRO A 142 36.35 0.78 -13.80
N GLY A 143 36.61 -0.28 -14.57
CA GLY A 143 36.60 -1.66 -14.06
C GLY A 143 35.21 -2.22 -13.75
N THR A 144 34.13 -1.52 -14.10
CA THR A 144 32.75 -1.97 -13.85
C THR A 144 31.83 -1.74 -15.05
N PRO A 145 30.68 -2.42 -15.14
CA PRO A 145 29.65 -2.10 -16.11
C PRO A 145 28.80 -0.89 -15.70
N ILE A 146 29.06 -0.25 -14.55
CA ILE A 146 28.23 0.85 -14.03
C ILE A 146 28.46 2.12 -14.85
N ILE A 147 27.38 2.69 -15.36
CA ILE A 147 27.35 3.87 -16.21
C ILE A 147 26.48 4.93 -15.53
N ILE A 148 27.04 6.12 -15.37
CA ILE A 148 26.31 7.34 -15.06
C ILE A 148 26.02 8.04 -16.39
N ALA A 149 24.74 8.26 -16.70
CA ALA A 149 24.29 8.84 -17.97
C ALA A 149 23.35 10.01 -17.73
N ARG A 150 23.41 11.01 -18.63
CA ARG A 150 22.47 12.12 -18.67
C ARG A 150 21.10 11.63 -19.11
N MET A 151 20.07 12.07 -18.41
CA MET A 151 18.67 11.87 -18.78
C MET A 151 18.33 12.80 -19.94
N GLU A 152 17.99 12.23 -21.09
CA GLU A 152 17.63 13.01 -22.29
C GLU A 152 16.15 13.43 -22.28
N GLU A 153 15.26 12.64 -21.64
CA GLU A 153 13.82 12.84 -21.67
C GLU A 153 13.17 12.72 -20.28
N GLY A 154 11.95 13.26 -20.17
CA GLY A 154 11.12 13.15 -18.98
C GLY A 154 11.35 14.26 -17.93
N PRO A 155 10.72 14.14 -16.75
CA PRO A 155 10.73 15.20 -15.73
C PRO A 155 12.10 15.45 -15.09
N ARG A 156 13.07 14.58 -15.36
CA ARG A 156 14.46 14.65 -14.84
C ARG A 156 15.48 14.88 -15.94
N ALA A 157 15.05 15.37 -17.11
CA ALA A 157 15.94 15.66 -18.22
C ALA A 157 17.06 16.64 -17.77
N GLY A 158 18.28 16.39 -18.21
CA GLY A 158 19.50 17.12 -17.79
C GLY A 158 20.20 16.56 -16.55
N GLU A 159 19.55 15.72 -15.74
CA GLU A 159 20.20 15.06 -14.60
C GLU A 159 21.07 13.88 -15.04
N TYR A 160 22.20 13.67 -14.37
CA TYR A 160 23.05 12.49 -14.51
C TYR A 160 22.67 11.44 -13.45
N LEU A 161 22.24 10.26 -13.90
CA LEU A 161 21.80 9.16 -13.04
C LEU A 161 22.57 7.88 -13.35
N ILE A 162 22.63 6.97 -12.39
CA ILE A 162 23.06 5.59 -12.65
C ILE A 162 22.03 4.98 -13.60
N SER A 163 22.47 4.70 -14.82
CA SER A 163 21.62 4.31 -15.95
C SER A 163 20.74 3.09 -15.67
N ALA A 164 19.60 3.01 -16.36
CA ALA A 164 18.69 1.87 -16.24
C ALA A 164 19.36 0.51 -16.54
N SER A 165 20.31 0.46 -17.48
CA SER A 165 21.10 -0.76 -17.74
C SER A 165 21.98 -1.13 -16.55
N SER A 166 22.62 -0.15 -15.91
CA SER A 166 23.42 -0.40 -14.70
C SER A 166 22.57 -0.85 -13.53
N VAL A 167 21.36 -0.30 -13.37
CA VAL A 167 20.39 -0.75 -12.37
C VAL A 167 20.00 -2.22 -12.60
N ALA A 168 19.75 -2.60 -13.84
CA ALA A 168 19.40 -3.98 -14.21
C ALA A 168 20.58 -4.95 -14.04
N ASP A 169 21.79 -4.54 -14.42
CA ASP A 169 22.98 -5.41 -14.46
C ASP A 169 23.72 -5.51 -13.12
N ALA A 170 23.57 -4.53 -12.22
CA ALA A 170 24.31 -4.46 -10.96
C ALA A 170 24.19 -5.74 -10.10
N PRO A 171 22.99 -6.33 -9.87
CA PRO A 171 22.88 -7.57 -9.09
C PRO A 171 23.67 -8.73 -9.69
N ASP A 172 23.65 -8.87 -11.02
CA ASP A 172 24.32 -9.95 -11.73
C ASP A 172 25.83 -9.76 -11.76
N PHE A 173 26.29 -8.51 -11.92
CA PHE A 173 27.71 -8.17 -11.81
C PHE A 173 28.23 -8.41 -10.39
N TYR A 174 27.50 -7.98 -9.35
CA TYR A 174 27.87 -8.24 -7.96
C TYR A 174 28.04 -9.75 -7.70
N ARG A 175 27.12 -10.60 -8.16
CA ARG A 175 27.25 -12.06 -8.00
C ARG A 175 28.54 -12.62 -8.59
N ARG A 176 29.08 -12.03 -9.66
CA ARG A 176 30.35 -12.48 -10.27
C ARG A 176 31.58 -12.06 -9.46
N ILE A 177 31.51 -10.92 -8.76
CA ILE A 177 32.64 -10.35 -8.01
C ILE A 177 32.51 -10.49 -6.50
N SER A 178 31.46 -11.17 -6.00
CA SER A 178 31.17 -11.29 -4.56
C SER A 178 32.32 -11.93 -3.77
N HIS A 179 33.10 -12.79 -4.42
CA HIS A 179 34.29 -13.45 -3.88
C HIS A 179 35.50 -12.52 -3.68
N LEU A 180 35.51 -11.32 -4.28
CA LEU A 180 36.59 -10.35 -4.09
C LEU A 180 36.58 -9.78 -2.66
N PRO A 181 37.75 -9.50 -2.08
CA PRO A 181 37.85 -8.94 -0.73
C PRO A 181 37.25 -7.54 -0.67
N VAL A 182 36.65 -7.22 0.47
CA VAL A 182 36.17 -5.87 0.79
C VAL A 182 37.40 -4.95 0.95
N GLN A 183 37.45 -3.87 0.18
CA GLN A 183 38.56 -2.91 0.17
C GLN A 183 38.34 -1.71 1.08
N ARG A 184 37.11 -1.53 1.59
CA ARG A 184 36.68 -0.36 2.36
C ARG A 184 35.89 -0.78 3.58
N SER A 185 36.12 -0.10 4.70
CA SER A 185 35.33 -0.30 5.90
C SER A 185 33.85 -0.01 5.62
N SER A 186 32.98 -0.93 6.03
CA SER A 186 31.54 -0.76 6.07
C SER A 186 30.97 -1.59 7.22
N LEU A 187 29.77 -1.22 7.68
CA LEU A 187 29.02 -1.93 8.70
C LEU A 187 28.82 -3.41 8.38
N PHE A 188 28.69 -3.74 7.09
CA PHE A 188 28.52 -5.11 6.60
C PHE A 188 29.50 -5.41 5.47
N ASP A 189 29.98 -6.66 5.42
CA ASP A 189 30.79 -7.16 4.29
C ASP A 189 29.95 -7.34 3.01
N SER A 190 28.64 -7.56 3.17
CA SER A 190 27.64 -7.63 2.10
C SER A 190 26.32 -7.01 2.55
N TRP A 191 25.96 -5.89 1.94
CA TRP A 191 24.64 -5.26 2.07
C TRP A 191 23.54 -6.12 1.46
N THR A 192 23.82 -6.80 0.34
CA THR A 192 22.87 -7.70 -0.33
C THR A 192 22.45 -8.86 0.58
N GLU A 193 23.36 -9.35 1.43
CA GLU A 193 23.08 -10.43 2.38
C GLU A 193 22.56 -9.93 3.73
N ALA A 194 23.13 -8.84 4.26
CA ALA A 194 22.83 -8.34 5.60
C ALA A 194 21.54 -7.52 5.66
N ALA A 195 21.28 -6.64 4.70
CA ALA A 195 20.12 -5.74 4.75
C ALA A 195 18.77 -6.48 4.81
N PRO A 196 18.56 -7.59 4.07
CA PRO A 196 17.35 -8.41 4.21
C PRO A 196 17.19 -9.06 5.58
N GLN A 197 18.24 -9.20 6.39
CA GLN A 197 18.17 -9.77 7.74
C GLN A 197 17.70 -8.77 8.79
N LEU A 198 17.74 -7.47 8.50
CA LEU A 198 17.31 -6.43 9.44
C LEU A 198 15.83 -6.57 9.80
N THR A 199 15.52 -6.35 11.07
CA THR A 199 14.19 -6.54 11.68
C THR A 199 13.73 -5.31 12.45
N GLY A 200 12.45 -5.32 12.83
CA GLY A 200 11.89 -4.37 13.76
C GLY A 200 12.22 -4.69 15.23
N PRO A 201 11.86 -3.78 16.15
CA PRO A 201 12.24 -3.85 17.56
C PRO A 201 11.74 -5.09 18.30
N LEU A 202 10.64 -5.68 17.84
CA LEU A 202 10.06 -6.86 18.49
C LEU A 202 10.88 -8.13 18.24
N ILE A 203 11.82 -8.11 17.31
CA ILE A 203 12.68 -9.25 16.98
C ILE A 203 14.14 -8.84 17.22
N PRO A 204 14.73 -9.24 18.37
CA PRO A 204 16.11 -8.88 18.71
C PRO A 204 17.12 -9.41 17.68
N ALA A 205 18.06 -8.57 17.26
CA ALA A 205 19.11 -8.95 16.32
C ALA A 205 19.96 -10.15 16.81
N ALA A 206 20.15 -10.26 18.13
CA ALA A 206 20.85 -11.39 18.75
C ALA A 206 20.18 -12.75 18.45
N LEU A 207 18.85 -12.79 18.40
CA LEU A 207 18.12 -14.02 18.05
C LEU A 207 18.39 -14.42 16.61
N VAL A 208 18.41 -13.45 15.69
CA VAL A 208 18.70 -13.67 14.27
C VAL A 208 20.14 -14.12 14.07
N ALA A 209 21.09 -13.60 14.85
CA ALA A 209 22.50 -13.96 14.75
C ALA A 209 22.74 -15.46 15.02
N VAL A 210 22.02 -16.04 15.98
CA VAL A 210 22.13 -17.47 16.39
C VAL A 210 21.48 -18.42 15.38
N LEU A 211 20.65 -17.94 14.47
CA LEU A 211 19.99 -18.80 13.49
C LEU A 211 21.01 -19.48 12.55
N PRO A 212 20.80 -20.76 12.19
CA PRO A 212 21.63 -21.44 11.20
C PRO A 212 21.65 -20.73 9.84
N ASP A 213 22.77 -20.77 9.12
CA ASP A 213 22.92 -20.04 7.86
C ASP A 213 21.95 -20.48 6.77
N PHE A 214 21.51 -21.75 6.78
CA PHE A 214 20.56 -22.25 5.80
C PHE A 214 19.19 -21.56 5.88
N VAL A 215 18.74 -21.12 7.07
CA VAL A 215 17.47 -20.38 7.21
C VAL A 215 17.62 -18.88 6.95
N LYS A 216 18.85 -18.35 7.00
CA LYS A 216 19.16 -16.96 6.64
C LYS A 216 19.16 -16.75 5.12
N LYS A 217 19.33 -17.82 4.32
CA LYS A 217 19.22 -17.76 2.86
C LYS A 217 17.87 -17.21 2.42
N THR A 218 17.91 -16.42 1.34
CA THR A 218 16.74 -15.74 0.79
C THR A 218 15.99 -16.65 -0.20
N SER A 219 14.68 -16.79 -0.02
CA SER A 219 13.75 -17.45 -0.95
C SER A 219 12.62 -16.49 -1.29
N LEU A 220 12.17 -16.44 -2.55
CA LEU A 220 11.15 -15.47 -3.01
C LEU A 220 11.49 -14.00 -2.66
N GLY A 221 12.78 -13.67 -2.50
CA GLY A 221 13.26 -12.35 -2.10
C GLY A 221 13.14 -12.03 -0.61
N THR A 222 12.73 -12.97 0.25
CA THR A 222 12.69 -12.84 1.71
C THR A 222 13.51 -13.98 2.38
N PRO A 223 14.26 -13.73 3.46
CA PRO A 223 14.90 -14.79 4.25
C PRO A 223 13.93 -15.90 4.69
N ILE A 224 14.33 -17.17 4.59
CA ILE A 224 13.47 -18.32 4.88
C ILE A 224 12.89 -18.26 6.29
N TRP A 225 13.67 -17.88 7.29
CA TRP A 225 13.19 -17.77 8.67
C TRP A 225 12.05 -16.75 8.82
N LYS A 226 12.06 -15.65 8.04
CA LYS A 226 10.98 -14.65 8.03
C LYS A 226 9.71 -15.21 7.40
N ILE A 227 9.84 -16.04 6.35
CA ILE A 227 8.70 -16.75 5.75
C ILE A 227 8.07 -17.69 6.78
N LEU A 228 8.89 -18.49 7.48
CA LEU A 228 8.41 -19.39 8.53
C LEU A 228 7.70 -18.63 9.65
N LEU A 229 8.28 -17.53 10.13
CA LEU A 229 7.64 -16.72 11.18
C LEU A 229 6.34 -16.08 10.69
N SER A 230 6.27 -15.68 9.41
CA SER A 230 5.04 -15.16 8.80
C SER A 230 3.93 -16.20 8.76
N VAL A 231 4.25 -17.46 8.44
CA VAL A 231 3.29 -18.58 8.44
C VAL A 231 2.82 -18.88 9.87
N VAL A 232 3.72 -18.87 10.86
CA VAL A 232 3.36 -19.05 12.27
C VAL A 232 2.47 -17.91 12.76
N ALA A 233 2.80 -16.65 12.42
CA ALA A 233 1.99 -15.49 12.77
C ALA A 233 0.60 -15.55 12.12
N LEU A 234 0.50 -15.99 10.86
CA LEU A 234 -0.78 -16.23 10.21
C LEU A 234 -1.60 -17.31 10.94
N GLY A 235 -0.98 -18.44 11.30
CA GLY A 235 -1.63 -19.49 12.08
C GLY A 235 -2.16 -18.98 13.42
N LEU A 236 -1.36 -18.18 14.14
CA LEU A 236 -1.78 -17.54 15.40
C LEU A 236 -2.97 -16.60 15.19
N VAL A 237 -2.93 -15.77 14.15
CA VAL A 237 -4.04 -14.88 13.79
C VAL A 237 -5.33 -15.66 13.50
N VAL A 238 -5.25 -16.77 12.76
CA VAL A 238 -6.39 -17.65 12.48
C VAL A 238 -6.93 -18.26 13.77
N ILE A 239 -6.06 -18.73 14.67
CA ILE A 239 -6.46 -19.27 15.98
C ILE A 239 -7.18 -18.20 16.81
N VAL A 240 -6.59 -17.00 16.93
CA VAL A 240 -7.20 -15.87 17.66
C VAL A 240 -8.54 -15.50 17.04
N PHE A 241 -8.64 -15.43 15.72
CA PHE A 241 -9.89 -15.17 15.01
C PHE A 241 -10.97 -16.21 15.40
N VAL A 242 -10.65 -17.51 15.32
CA VAL A 242 -11.59 -18.59 15.67
C VAL A 242 -12.00 -18.53 17.14
N LEU A 243 -11.06 -18.27 18.07
CA LEU A 243 -11.36 -18.15 19.49
C LEU A 243 -12.27 -16.94 19.77
N LEU A 244 -12.00 -15.80 19.13
CA LEU A 244 -12.84 -14.61 19.23
C LEU A 244 -14.24 -14.88 18.67
N GLN A 245 -14.36 -15.50 17.49
CA GLN A 245 -15.68 -15.86 16.93
C GLN A 245 -16.44 -16.82 17.86
N ARG A 246 -15.78 -17.85 18.39
CA ARG A 246 -16.40 -18.76 19.38
C ARG A 246 -16.87 -18.01 20.63
N TRP A 247 -16.12 -17.01 21.10
CA TRP A 247 -16.51 -16.21 22.25
C TRP A 247 -17.69 -15.27 21.95
N ILE A 248 -17.71 -14.69 20.74
CA ILE A 248 -18.80 -13.85 20.23
C ILE A 248 -20.10 -14.67 20.13
N ASP A 249 -20.02 -15.88 19.57
CA ASP A 249 -21.18 -16.74 19.32
C ASP A 249 -21.73 -17.43 20.57
N ARG A 250 -20.91 -17.65 21.61
CA ARG A 250 -21.33 -18.26 22.88
C ARG A 250 -22.36 -17.46 23.66
N ARG A 251 -22.57 -16.17 23.35
CA ARG A 251 -23.51 -15.33 24.10
C ARG A 251 -24.96 -15.61 23.67
N PRO A 252 -25.90 -15.74 24.62
CA PRO A 252 -27.30 -16.01 24.31
C PRO A 252 -27.88 -14.91 23.40
N PRO A 253 -28.84 -15.27 22.51
CA PRO A 253 -29.49 -14.31 21.63
C PRO A 253 -30.06 -13.18 22.48
N GLY A 254 -29.63 -11.95 22.17
CA GLY A 254 -30.06 -10.76 22.86
C GLY A 254 -31.12 -9.98 22.07
N PRO A 255 -31.49 -8.77 22.53
CA PRO A 255 -32.35 -7.87 21.77
C PRO A 255 -31.82 -7.63 20.34
N PRO A 256 -32.70 -7.26 19.38
CA PRO A 256 -32.38 -7.20 17.95
C PRO A 256 -31.13 -6.36 17.63
N LEU A 257 -30.96 -5.22 18.32
CA LEU A 257 -29.77 -4.37 18.20
C LEU A 257 -28.46 -5.08 18.58
N ARG A 258 -28.47 -5.88 19.65
CA ARG A 258 -27.29 -6.64 20.11
C ARG A 258 -26.90 -7.72 19.11
N THR A 259 -27.89 -8.36 18.49
CA THR A 259 -27.66 -9.36 17.44
C THR A 259 -27.06 -8.74 16.18
N MET A 260 -27.48 -7.53 15.83
CA MET A 260 -26.95 -6.77 14.70
C MET A 260 -25.49 -6.33 14.91
N ILE A 261 -25.17 -5.74 16.06
CA ILE A 261 -23.80 -5.37 16.43
C ILE A 261 -22.90 -6.61 16.43
N ARG A 262 -23.39 -7.74 16.95
CA ARG A 262 -22.65 -9.00 16.97
C ARG A 262 -22.24 -9.47 15.57
N ARG A 263 -23.12 -9.36 14.58
CA ARG A 263 -22.83 -9.74 13.19
C ARG A 263 -21.77 -8.86 12.54
N MET A 264 -21.74 -7.57 12.87
CA MET A 264 -20.73 -6.63 12.36
C MET A 264 -19.35 -6.84 12.99
N LEU A 265 -19.31 -7.37 14.21
CA LEU A 265 -18.06 -7.63 14.94
C LEU A 265 -17.18 -8.66 14.22
N THR A 266 -17.78 -9.63 13.51
CA THR A 266 -17.05 -10.68 12.79
C THR A 266 -16.14 -10.12 11.68
N PRO A 267 -16.63 -9.40 10.65
CA PRO A 267 -15.76 -8.79 9.66
C PRO A 267 -14.86 -7.71 10.26
N LEU A 268 -15.30 -6.99 11.29
CA LEU A 268 -14.47 -5.98 11.96
C LEU A 268 -13.22 -6.57 12.61
N VAL A 269 -13.36 -7.68 13.35
CA VAL A 269 -12.25 -8.42 13.94
C VAL A 269 -11.34 -8.97 12.84
N GLY A 270 -11.91 -9.49 11.75
CA GLY A 270 -11.14 -9.95 10.59
C GLY A 270 -10.25 -8.86 9.99
N ILE A 271 -10.82 -7.66 9.78
CA ILE A 271 -10.07 -6.48 9.28
C ILE A 271 -8.97 -6.09 10.27
N ALA A 272 -9.29 -5.99 11.56
CA ALA A 272 -8.33 -5.59 12.59
C ALA A 272 -7.14 -6.56 12.66
N LEU A 273 -7.40 -7.87 12.64
CA LEU A 273 -6.37 -8.90 12.67
C LEU A 273 -5.54 -8.94 11.38
N ALA A 274 -6.17 -8.80 10.21
CA ALA A 274 -5.46 -8.71 8.94
C ALA A 274 -4.55 -7.48 8.88
N TRP A 275 -5.03 -6.33 9.38
CA TRP A 275 -4.25 -5.10 9.47
C TRP A 275 -3.08 -5.24 10.46
N MET A 276 -3.31 -5.84 11.63
CA MET A 276 -2.25 -6.11 12.61
C MET A 276 -1.17 -7.04 12.04
N LEU A 277 -1.57 -8.10 11.30
CA LEU A 277 -0.63 -8.98 10.63
C LEU A 277 0.15 -8.23 9.54
N HIS A 278 -0.51 -7.41 8.73
CA HIS A 278 0.16 -6.57 7.73
C HIS A 278 1.22 -5.66 8.38
N LEU A 279 0.89 -5.00 9.49
CA LEU A 279 1.84 -4.17 10.23
C LEU A 279 3.02 -4.98 10.76
N PHE A 280 2.77 -6.17 11.32
CA PHE A 280 3.82 -7.05 11.80
C PHE A 280 4.77 -7.50 10.67
N LEU A 281 4.22 -7.92 9.52
CA LEU A 281 5.03 -8.34 8.37
C LEU A 281 5.90 -7.20 7.82
N GLN A 282 5.35 -5.98 7.76
CA GLN A 282 6.03 -4.83 7.16
C GLN A 282 7.00 -4.14 8.13
N LEU A 283 6.62 -3.96 9.39
CA LEU A 283 7.42 -3.23 10.38
C LEU A 283 8.43 -4.15 11.08
N GLU A 284 8.01 -5.33 11.53
CA GLU A 284 8.87 -6.24 12.31
C GLU A 284 9.68 -7.18 11.43
N LEU A 285 9.00 -7.87 10.54
CA LEU A 285 9.67 -8.83 9.68
C LEU A 285 10.38 -8.16 8.51
N ASN A 286 9.91 -7.00 8.04
CA ASN A 286 10.47 -6.31 6.87
C ASN A 286 10.59 -7.27 5.67
N THR A 287 9.49 -7.92 5.31
CA THR A 287 9.44 -8.87 4.19
C THR A 287 9.58 -8.13 2.86
N SER A 288 10.35 -8.68 1.93
CA SER A 288 10.61 -8.09 0.61
C SER A 288 10.47 -9.10 -0.53
N GLY A 289 10.51 -8.64 -1.77
CA GLY A 289 10.43 -9.53 -2.92
C GLY A 289 9.03 -10.08 -3.22
N ALA A 290 9.02 -11.22 -3.92
CA ALA A 290 7.79 -11.90 -4.33
C ALA A 290 6.93 -12.35 -3.14
N PHE A 291 7.55 -12.76 -2.02
CA PHE A 291 6.81 -13.14 -0.82
C PHE A 291 6.00 -11.96 -0.26
N SER A 292 6.62 -10.79 -0.11
CA SER A 292 5.95 -9.56 0.37
C SER A 292 4.77 -9.16 -0.52
N ARG A 293 4.93 -9.26 -1.85
CA ARG A 293 3.83 -9.01 -2.79
C ARG A 293 2.69 -9.99 -2.60
N LEU A 294 2.98 -11.28 -2.49
CA LEU A 294 1.97 -12.31 -2.28
C LEU A 294 1.22 -12.10 -0.96
N SER A 295 1.93 -11.83 0.14
CA SER A 295 1.31 -11.58 1.45
C SER A 295 0.48 -10.31 1.44
N ASP A 296 0.96 -9.22 0.84
CA ASP A 296 0.22 -7.96 0.74
C ASP A 296 -1.03 -8.11 -0.11
N SER A 297 -0.95 -8.78 -1.27
CA SER A 297 -2.12 -9.06 -2.10
C SER A 297 -3.14 -9.94 -1.38
N THR A 298 -2.68 -10.97 -0.67
CA THR A 298 -3.56 -11.89 0.07
C THR A 298 -4.27 -11.17 1.22
N LEU A 299 -3.53 -10.40 2.03
CA LEU A 299 -4.10 -9.64 3.14
C LEU A 299 -5.03 -8.53 2.66
N SER A 300 -4.69 -7.88 1.54
CA SER A 300 -5.57 -6.90 0.90
C SER A 300 -6.88 -7.55 0.45
N ALA A 301 -6.82 -8.69 -0.24
CA ALA A 301 -8.00 -9.43 -0.68
C ALA A 301 -8.91 -9.81 0.50
N VAL A 302 -8.35 -10.38 1.57
CA VAL A 302 -9.08 -10.72 2.80
C VAL A 302 -9.74 -9.47 3.41
N THR A 303 -9.00 -8.35 3.47
CA THR A 303 -9.51 -7.09 4.00
C THR A 303 -10.67 -6.53 3.18
N TYR A 304 -10.58 -6.54 1.85
CA TYR A 304 -11.66 -6.06 0.98
C TYR A 304 -12.89 -6.96 1.02
N VAL A 305 -12.72 -8.29 1.12
CA VAL A 305 -13.84 -9.22 1.33
C VAL A 305 -14.54 -8.92 2.66
N ALA A 306 -13.78 -8.72 3.73
CA ALA A 306 -14.33 -8.38 5.03
C ALA A 306 -15.00 -6.99 5.04
N LEU A 307 -14.43 -6.00 4.34
CA LEU A 307 -15.03 -4.67 4.16
C LEU A 307 -16.33 -4.73 3.36
N ALA A 308 -16.39 -5.52 2.29
CA ALA A 308 -17.60 -5.72 1.51
C ALA A 308 -18.69 -6.37 2.37
N TRP A 309 -18.33 -7.38 3.16
CA TRP A 309 -19.25 -8.00 4.11
C TRP A 309 -19.73 -6.98 5.17
N LEU A 310 -18.82 -6.18 5.73
CA LEU A 310 -19.18 -5.13 6.68
C LEU A 310 -20.11 -4.09 6.07
N SER A 311 -19.87 -3.65 4.82
CA SER A 311 -20.71 -2.66 4.15
C SER A 311 -22.12 -3.19 3.88
N TRP A 312 -22.24 -4.46 3.46
CA TRP A 312 -23.52 -5.15 3.32
C TRP A 312 -24.29 -5.13 4.65
N LEU A 313 -23.65 -5.54 5.75
CA LEU A 313 -24.28 -5.55 7.07
C LEU A 313 -24.66 -4.15 7.55
N ALA A 314 -23.84 -3.14 7.26
CA ALA A 314 -24.10 -1.74 7.61
C ALA A 314 -25.34 -1.19 6.92
N ILE A 315 -25.53 -1.49 5.63
CA ILE A 315 -26.72 -1.04 4.89
C ILE A 315 -27.96 -1.73 5.43
N LEU A 316 -27.93 -3.06 5.62
CA LEU A 316 -29.06 -3.76 6.23
C LEU A 316 -29.38 -3.22 7.64
N ALA A 317 -28.36 -2.83 8.40
CA ALA A 317 -28.51 -2.23 9.72
C ALA A 317 -29.17 -0.86 9.72
N ALA A 318 -28.72 0.03 8.83
CA ALA A 318 -29.30 1.36 8.69
C ALA A 318 -30.78 1.29 8.31
N PHE A 319 -31.14 0.37 7.41
CA PHE A 319 -32.53 0.19 6.99
C PHE A 319 -33.40 -0.42 8.10
N GLU A 320 -32.92 -1.44 8.82
CA GLU A 320 -33.68 -2.02 9.92
C GLU A 320 -33.88 -1.03 11.08
N TRP A 321 -32.87 -0.21 11.39
CA TRP A 321 -33.01 0.91 12.34
C TRP A 321 -34.14 1.85 11.91
N THR A 322 -34.22 2.18 10.63
CA THR A 322 -35.26 3.07 10.09
C THR A 322 -36.66 2.45 10.24
N ILE A 323 -36.79 1.13 10.05
CA ILE A 323 -38.05 0.39 10.21
C ILE A 323 -38.50 0.33 11.67
N LEU A 324 -37.57 0.14 12.61
CA LEU A 324 -37.85 0.07 14.05
C LEU A 324 -38.22 1.44 14.67
N SER A 325 -38.17 2.52 13.89
CA SER A 325 -38.62 3.83 14.33
C SER A 325 -40.14 3.85 14.55
N PRO A 326 -40.67 4.47 15.61
CA PRO A 326 -42.09 4.40 16.03
C PRO A 326 -43.15 4.80 15.00
N ASN A 327 -42.75 5.37 13.85
CA ASN A 327 -43.63 5.96 12.85
C ASN A 327 -44.06 4.99 11.73
N ILE A 328 -43.63 3.73 11.73
CA ILE A 328 -44.00 2.74 10.70
C ILE A 328 -44.49 1.45 11.37
N PRO A 329 -45.77 1.04 11.21
CA PRO A 329 -46.24 -0.24 11.77
C PRO A 329 -45.50 -1.43 11.14
N GLU A 330 -45.01 -2.34 12.00
CA GLU A 330 -44.09 -3.44 11.67
C GLU A 330 -44.61 -4.41 10.57
N GLN A 331 -45.92 -4.43 10.33
CA GLN A 331 -46.61 -5.31 9.37
C GLN A 331 -47.08 -4.59 8.09
N SER A 332 -46.61 -3.36 7.83
CA SER A 332 -46.96 -2.64 6.61
C SER A 332 -46.19 -3.15 5.39
N LEU A 333 -46.84 -3.14 4.22
CA LEU A 333 -46.23 -3.40 2.90
C LEU A 333 -44.91 -2.61 2.73
N ASN A 334 -44.86 -1.40 3.30
CA ASN A 334 -43.71 -0.49 3.29
C ASN A 334 -42.46 -1.10 3.95
N ALA A 335 -42.59 -1.85 5.05
CA ALA A 335 -41.45 -2.47 5.72
C ALA A 335 -40.80 -3.55 4.84
N ASN A 336 -41.60 -4.35 4.13
CA ASN A 336 -41.09 -5.37 3.21
C ASN A 336 -40.40 -4.75 1.99
N LEU A 337 -40.98 -3.68 1.43
CA LEU A 337 -40.35 -2.91 0.35
C LEU A 337 -39.01 -2.31 0.79
N LEU A 338 -38.95 -1.74 2.00
CA LEU A 338 -37.74 -1.12 2.53
C LEU A 338 -36.62 -2.16 2.74
N ARG A 339 -36.94 -3.36 3.25
CA ARG A 339 -35.98 -4.48 3.35
C ARG A 339 -35.47 -4.94 1.99
N LEU A 340 -36.33 -4.94 0.96
CA LEU A 340 -35.93 -5.28 -0.41
C LEU A 340 -34.96 -4.24 -0.98
N CYS A 341 -35.28 -2.95 -0.83
CA CYS A 341 -34.37 -1.85 -1.19
C CYS A 341 -33.04 -1.96 -0.45
N ALA A 342 -33.04 -2.28 0.85
CA ALA A 342 -31.84 -2.47 1.64
C ALA A 342 -30.95 -3.59 1.06
N ARG A 343 -31.52 -4.72 0.65
CA ARG A 343 -30.78 -5.84 0.03
C ARG A 343 -30.20 -5.44 -1.33
N LEU A 344 -30.94 -4.70 -2.14
CA LEU A 344 -30.45 -4.23 -3.44
C LEU A 344 -29.28 -3.24 -3.28
N ILE A 345 -29.45 -2.23 -2.42
CA ILE A 345 -28.40 -1.24 -2.14
C ILE A 345 -27.19 -1.91 -1.48
N GLY A 346 -27.43 -2.84 -0.56
CA GLY A 346 -26.41 -3.67 0.06
C GLY A 346 -25.60 -4.44 -0.98
N LEU A 347 -26.27 -5.04 -1.97
CA LEU A 347 -25.61 -5.84 -3.01
C LEU A 347 -24.72 -4.96 -3.88
N LEU A 348 -25.23 -3.81 -4.30
CA LEU A 348 -24.47 -2.84 -5.08
C LEU A 348 -23.23 -2.34 -4.30
N SER A 349 -23.38 -2.05 -3.01
CA SER A 349 -22.25 -1.67 -2.15
C SER A 349 -21.22 -2.79 -2.03
N PHE A 350 -21.66 -4.02 -1.74
CA PHE A 350 -20.79 -5.19 -1.64
C PHE A 350 -19.97 -5.39 -2.92
N LEU A 351 -20.62 -5.36 -4.09
CA LEU A 351 -19.95 -5.49 -5.39
C LEU A 351 -18.99 -4.33 -5.66
N THR A 352 -19.36 -3.11 -5.29
CA THR A 352 -18.49 -1.93 -5.46
C THR A 352 -17.22 -2.04 -4.62
N VAL A 353 -17.33 -2.48 -3.36
CA VAL A 353 -16.16 -2.66 -2.48
C VAL A 353 -15.25 -3.78 -3.00
N LEU A 354 -15.82 -4.89 -3.49
CA LEU A 354 -15.03 -5.96 -4.13
C LEU A 354 -14.34 -5.47 -5.41
N ALA A 355 -15.01 -4.67 -6.24
CA ALA A 355 -14.45 -4.07 -7.43
C ALA A 355 -13.27 -3.13 -7.08
N MET A 356 -13.40 -2.30 -6.05
CA MET A 356 -12.28 -1.50 -5.54
C MET A 356 -11.12 -2.37 -5.07
N GLY A 357 -11.41 -3.48 -4.37
CA GLY A 357 -10.40 -4.45 -3.95
C GLY A 357 -9.66 -5.08 -5.11
N ALA A 358 -10.39 -5.59 -6.12
CA ALA A 358 -9.80 -6.16 -7.33
C ALA A 358 -8.91 -5.14 -8.07
N HIS A 359 -9.36 -3.88 -8.15
CA HIS A 359 -8.58 -2.81 -8.78
C HIS A 359 -7.28 -2.53 -8.02
N SER A 360 -7.33 -2.50 -6.68
CA SER A 360 -6.14 -2.33 -5.83
C SER A 360 -5.12 -3.45 -5.99
N LEU A 361 -5.57 -4.65 -6.39
CA LEU A 361 -4.74 -5.82 -6.68
C LEU A 361 -4.18 -5.84 -8.11
N GLY A 362 -4.49 -4.83 -8.93
CA GLY A 362 -4.06 -4.75 -10.33
C GLY A 362 -4.92 -5.55 -11.31
N ILE A 363 -6.09 -6.06 -10.88
CA ILE A 363 -7.04 -6.70 -11.78
C ILE A 363 -7.70 -5.60 -12.64
N PRO A 364 -7.81 -5.75 -13.98
CA PRO A 364 -8.42 -4.75 -14.86
C PRO A 364 -9.95 -4.72 -14.71
N VAL A 365 -10.43 -4.10 -13.63
CA VAL A 365 -11.84 -4.05 -13.24
C VAL A 365 -12.74 -3.36 -14.27
N LEU A 366 -12.18 -2.46 -15.09
CA LEU A 366 -12.92 -1.78 -16.17
C LEU A 366 -13.59 -2.76 -17.13
N GLY A 367 -12.92 -3.88 -17.48
CA GLY A 367 -13.52 -4.90 -18.34
C GLY A 367 -14.71 -5.61 -17.68
N VAL A 368 -14.59 -5.92 -16.38
CA VAL A 368 -15.67 -6.55 -15.60
C VAL A 368 -16.85 -5.59 -15.44
N VAL A 369 -16.59 -4.32 -15.14
CA VAL A 369 -17.61 -3.28 -14.99
C VAL A 369 -18.32 -3.01 -16.32
N ALA A 370 -17.59 -2.98 -17.44
CA ALA A 370 -18.20 -2.85 -18.76
C ALA A 370 -19.15 -4.02 -19.07
N GLY A 371 -18.74 -5.26 -18.78
CA GLY A 371 -19.61 -6.44 -18.92
C GLY A 371 -20.86 -6.38 -18.03
N LEU A 372 -20.70 -5.94 -16.78
CA LEU A 372 -21.81 -5.71 -15.86
C LEU A 372 -22.76 -4.60 -16.36
N GLY A 373 -22.21 -3.55 -16.99
CA GLY A 373 -22.96 -2.46 -17.61
C GLY A 373 -23.87 -2.94 -18.73
N PHE A 374 -23.38 -3.82 -19.62
CA PHE A 374 -24.22 -4.46 -20.64
C PHE A 374 -25.30 -5.37 -20.03
N GLY A 375 -24.97 -6.12 -18.98
CA GLY A 375 -25.96 -6.89 -18.22
C GLY A 375 -27.05 -6.01 -17.61
N GLY A 376 -26.68 -4.87 -17.03
CA GLY A 376 -27.60 -3.87 -16.50
C GLY A 376 -28.51 -3.28 -17.58
N LEU A 377 -27.97 -3.00 -18.78
CA LEU A 377 -28.76 -2.54 -19.92
C LEU A 377 -29.78 -3.60 -20.36
N ALA A 378 -29.38 -4.87 -20.43
CA ALA A 378 -30.30 -5.95 -20.78
C ALA A 378 -31.46 -6.07 -19.77
N ILE A 379 -31.17 -5.96 -18.47
CA ILE A 379 -32.19 -5.93 -17.40
C ILE A 379 -33.10 -4.71 -17.54
N ALA A 380 -32.53 -3.51 -17.80
CA ALA A 380 -33.30 -2.28 -17.98
C ALA A 380 -34.28 -2.38 -19.16
N LEU A 381 -33.84 -2.98 -20.28
CA LEU A 381 -34.69 -3.24 -21.44
C LEU A 381 -35.77 -4.29 -21.13
N ALA A 382 -35.45 -5.33 -20.37
CA ALA A 382 -36.40 -6.38 -20.00
C ALA A 382 -37.52 -5.87 -19.08
N ILE A 383 -37.22 -4.93 -18.17
CA ILE A 383 -38.18 -4.37 -17.20
C ILE A 383 -39.00 -3.22 -17.80
N ARG A 384 -38.63 -2.71 -18.98
CA ARG A 384 -39.29 -1.56 -19.63
C ARG A 384 -40.84 -1.61 -19.61
N PRO A 385 -41.52 -2.71 -19.98
CA PRO A 385 -42.99 -2.76 -19.96
C PRO A 385 -43.56 -2.60 -18.54
N THR A 386 -42.86 -3.14 -17.53
CA THR A 386 -43.25 -3.03 -16.12
C THR A 386 -43.14 -1.59 -15.63
N LEU A 387 -42.07 -0.88 -16.01
CA LEU A 387 -41.89 0.54 -15.69
C LEU A 387 -42.91 1.43 -16.41
N GLU A 388 -43.22 1.15 -17.68
CA GLU A 388 -44.26 1.85 -18.44
C GLU A 388 -45.62 1.71 -17.76
N ASN A 389 -45.99 0.51 -17.33
CA ASN A 389 -47.25 0.27 -16.60
C ASN A 389 -47.30 1.00 -15.24
N LEU A 390 -46.19 1.02 -14.50
CA LEU A 390 -46.11 1.72 -13.21
C LEU A 390 -46.25 3.24 -13.39
N MET A 391 -45.52 3.81 -14.36
CA MET A 391 -45.60 5.24 -14.68
C MET A 391 -47.01 5.62 -15.17
N GLY A 392 -47.63 4.81 -16.01
CA GLY A 392 -49.01 5.00 -16.46
C GLY A 392 -50.00 5.03 -15.29
N GLY A 393 -49.87 4.11 -14.33
CA GLY A 393 -50.68 4.10 -13.11
C GLY A 393 -50.49 5.36 -12.23
N LEU A 394 -49.25 5.82 -12.08
CA LEU A 394 -48.94 7.00 -11.26
C LEU A 394 -49.47 8.29 -11.88
N ILE A 395 -49.37 8.42 -13.21
CA ILE A 395 -49.95 9.54 -13.97
C ILE A 395 -51.48 9.58 -13.84
N LEU A 396 -52.15 8.43 -13.92
CA LEU A 396 -53.61 8.34 -13.74
C LEU A 396 -54.04 8.75 -12.32
N TYR A 397 -53.31 8.31 -11.30
CA TYR A 397 -53.58 8.68 -9.91
C TYR A 397 -53.43 10.20 -9.67
N HIS A 398 -52.36 10.79 -10.20
CA HIS A 398 -52.15 12.25 -10.11
C HIS A 398 -53.21 13.02 -10.94
N GLY A 399 -53.62 12.48 -12.10
CA GLY A 399 -54.67 13.05 -12.93
C GLY A 399 -56.02 13.13 -12.23
N GLN A 400 -56.42 12.11 -11.47
CA GLN A 400 -57.70 12.09 -10.75
C GLN A 400 -57.79 13.16 -9.65
N THR A 401 -56.69 13.55 -9.02
CA THR A 401 -56.69 14.66 -8.05
C THR A 401 -57.03 16.02 -8.67
N SER A 402 -56.84 16.21 -9.99
CA SER A 402 -57.25 17.43 -10.70
C SER A 402 -58.73 17.43 -11.13
N ALA A 403 -59.36 16.26 -11.22
CA ALA A 403 -60.78 16.13 -11.57
C ALA A 403 -61.71 16.42 -10.39
N GLY A 404 -61.29 16.15 -9.15
CA GLY A 404 -62.06 16.45 -7.93
C GLY A 404 -62.33 17.95 -7.74
N TRP A 405 -61.41 18.82 -8.16
CA TRP A 405 -61.60 20.28 -8.10
C TRP A 405 -62.56 20.83 -9.16
N ARG A 406 -62.75 20.14 -10.29
CA ARG A 406 -63.73 20.53 -11.31
C ARG A 406 -65.17 20.18 -10.93
N LEU A 407 -65.37 19.19 -10.07
CA LEU A 407 -66.72 18.83 -9.57
C LEU A 407 -67.18 19.69 -8.39
N LEU A 408 -66.27 20.40 -7.71
CA LEU A 408 -66.60 21.36 -6.64
C LEU A 408 -66.83 22.80 -7.14
N GLN A 409 -66.52 23.12 -8.40
CA GLN A 409 -66.86 24.40 -9.03
C GLN A 409 -68.24 24.41 -9.72
N PHE A 410 -68.94 23.27 -9.73
CA PHE A 410 -70.26 23.09 -10.34
C PHE A 410 -71.35 22.64 -9.36
N ARG A 411 -71.18 22.93 -8.06
CA ARG A 411 -72.22 22.66 -7.06
C ARG A 411 -72.62 23.90 -6.28
#